data_AF-A0A532C2R3-F1
#
_entry.id   AF-A0A532C2R3-F1
#
_cell.length_a   1.000
_cell.length_b   1.000
_cell.length_c   1.000
_cell.angle_alpha   90.00
_cell.angle_beta   90.00
_cell.angle_gamma   90.00
#
_symmetry.space_group_name_H-M   'P 1'
#
loop_
_entity.id
_entity.type
_entity.pdbx_description
1 polymer ?
#
loop_
_entity_poly.entity_id
_entity_poly.type
_entity_poly.pdbx_seq_one_letter_code
_entity_poly.pdbx_strand_id
1 'polypeptide(L)'
;MVISDIAALEAKLAALESHVDRLRWKFQCPTCKHTYAHADPISHLKPSEAVVACLRELDRPIGVGVLRTKLEAKGYPMERFGRRYSYFYTILCRLVEANRVERHDGDEVLLTG
;
A
#
# COMPACT_ATOMS: atom_id res chain seq x y z
N MET A 1 28.70 -14.56 32.84
CA MET A 1 28.16 -13.18 32.71
C MET A 1 27.32 -12.95 31.45
N VAL A 2 27.38 -13.80 30.41
CA VAL A 2 26.64 -13.58 29.14
C VAL A 2 25.13 -13.89 29.23
N ILE A 3 24.73 -14.81 30.12
CA ILE A 3 23.32 -15.26 30.24
C ILE A 3 22.42 -14.17 30.86
N SER A 4 22.96 -13.35 31.77
CA SER A 4 22.25 -12.25 32.41
C SER A 4 21.87 -11.13 31.43
N ASP A 5 22.71 -10.91 30.41
CA ASP A 5 22.47 -9.89 29.38
C ASP A 5 21.40 -10.33 28.38
N ILE A 6 21.31 -11.63 28.09
CA ILE A 6 20.28 -12.21 27.21
C ILE A 6 18.90 -12.06 27.87
N ALA A 7 18.76 -12.42 29.14
CA ALA A 7 17.50 -12.25 29.87
C ALA A 7 17.08 -10.77 29.97
N ALA A 8 18.03 -9.85 30.13
CA ALA A 8 17.77 -8.42 30.13
C ALA A 8 17.35 -7.90 28.74
N LEU A 9 17.91 -8.45 27.66
CA LEU A 9 17.53 -8.14 26.28
C LEU A 9 16.13 -8.68 25.96
N GLU A 10 15.81 -9.90 26.36
CA GLU A 10 14.48 -10.50 26.21
C GLU A 10 13.40 -9.69 26.93
N ALA A 11 13.69 -9.26 28.17
CA ALA A 11 12.78 -8.39 28.92
C ALA A 11 12.56 -7.03 28.25
N LYS A 12 13.60 -6.44 27.65
CA LYS A 12 13.50 -5.20 26.87
C LYS A 12 12.70 -5.40 25.58
N LEU A 13 12.87 -6.54 24.92
CA LEU A 13 12.17 -6.89 23.69
C LEU A 13 10.67 -7.06 23.96
N ALA A 14 10.31 -7.79 25.02
CA ALA A 14 8.92 -7.92 25.46
C ALA A 14 8.30 -6.57 25.87
N ALA A 15 9.08 -5.69 26.52
CA ALA A 15 8.61 -4.35 26.87
C ALA A 15 8.35 -3.47 25.63
N LEU A 16 9.23 -3.55 24.62
CA LEU A 16 9.08 -2.87 23.33
C LEU A 16 7.89 -3.41 22.55
N GLU A 17 7.70 -4.73 22.50
CA GLU A 17 6.53 -5.36 21.87
C GLU A 17 5.23 -4.89 22.51
N SER A 18 5.15 -4.86 23.85
CA SER A 18 3.96 -4.36 24.54
C SER A 18 3.74 -2.85 24.32
N HIS A 19 4.80 -2.08 24.08
CA HIS A 19 4.70 -0.67 23.74
C HIS A 19 4.17 -0.48 22.30
N VAL A 20 4.65 -1.29 21.36
CA VAL A 20 4.16 -1.33 19.98
C VAL A 20 2.69 -1.74 19.96
N ASP A 21 2.27 -2.74 20.73
CA ASP A 21 0.87 -3.15 20.83
C ASP A 21 -0.03 -2.06 21.41
N ARG A 22 0.44 -1.32 22.42
CA ARG A 22 -0.30 -0.15 22.93
C ARG A 22 -0.42 0.98 21.90
N LEU A 23 0.59 1.16 21.06
CA LEU A 23 0.52 2.13 19.96
C LEU A 23 -0.43 1.65 18.85
N ARG A 24 -0.47 0.35 18.54
CA ARG A 24 -1.41 -0.22 17.54
C ARG A 24 -2.87 0.13 17.83
N TRP A 25 -3.27 0.20 19.10
CA TRP A 25 -4.62 0.60 19.50
C TRP A 25 -4.92 2.08 19.24
N LYS A 26 -3.92 2.97 19.31
CA LYS A 26 -4.07 4.39 18.96
C LYS A 26 -4.21 4.62 17.46
N PHE A 27 -3.78 3.65 16.66
CA PHE A 27 -3.85 3.64 15.20
C PHE A 27 -4.94 2.68 14.67
N GLN A 28 -6.04 2.52 15.41
CA GLN A 28 -7.27 1.96 14.86
C GLN A 28 -8.26 3.09 14.67
N CYS A 29 -8.64 3.33 13.41
CA CYS A 29 -9.71 4.28 13.12
C CYS A 29 -11.01 3.76 13.76
N PRO A 30 -11.64 4.52 14.69
CA PRO A 30 -12.81 4.06 15.44
C PRO A 30 -14.01 3.77 14.54
N THR A 31 -14.00 4.26 13.29
CA THR A 31 -15.10 4.12 12.33
C THR A 31 -14.98 2.88 11.45
N CYS A 32 -13.77 2.35 11.21
CA CYS A 32 -13.58 1.26 10.25
C CYS A 32 -12.81 0.04 10.78
N LYS A 33 -12.36 0.02 12.05
CA LYS A 33 -11.57 -1.08 12.65
C LYS A 33 -10.30 -1.46 11.85
N HIS A 34 -9.87 -0.65 10.90
CA HIS A 34 -8.61 -0.88 10.19
C HIS A 34 -7.45 -0.53 11.11
N THR A 35 -6.62 -1.54 11.37
CA THR A 35 -5.32 -1.38 12.01
C THR A 35 -4.36 -0.81 10.96
N TYR A 36 -3.83 0.41 11.14
CA TYR A 36 -2.82 0.98 10.23
C TYR A 36 -1.46 0.22 10.26
N ALA A 37 -1.38 -0.93 10.94
CA ALA A 37 -0.13 -1.58 11.33
C ALA A 37 0.41 -2.60 10.32
N HIS A 38 -0.38 -3.04 9.35
CA HIS A 38 0.12 -3.83 8.24
C HIS A 38 -0.55 -3.29 6.98
N ALA A 39 0.23 -2.67 6.09
CA ALA A 39 -0.20 -2.59 4.71
C ALA A 39 -0.41 -4.04 4.28
N ASP A 40 -1.67 -4.46 4.10
CA ASP A 40 -1.96 -5.76 3.52
C ASP A 40 -1.07 -5.92 2.29
N PRO A 41 -0.43 -7.08 2.08
CA PRO A 41 0.42 -7.28 0.92
C PRO A 41 -0.38 -6.84 -0.31
N ILE A 42 0.23 -6.06 -1.20
CA ILE A 42 -0.48 -5.39 -2.31
C ILE A 42 -1.35 -6.39 -3.10
N SER A 43 -0.93 -7.66 -3.15
CA SER A 43 -1.62 -8.79 -3.75
C SER A 43 -3.06 -9.01 -3.27
N HIS A 44 -3.39 -8.64 -2.02
CA HIS A 44 -4.72 -8.80 -1.44
C HIS A 44 -5.65 -7.61 -1.70
N LEU A 45 -5.09 -6.45 -2.05
CA LEU A 45 -5.88 -5.24 -2.31
C LEU A 45 -6.76 -5.39 -3.55
N LYS A 46 -7.86 -4.62 -3.61
CA LYS A 46 -8.62 -4.52 -4.87
C LYS A 46 -7.73 -3.83 -5.92
N PRO A 47 -7.91 -4.10 -7.21
CA PRO A 47 -7.04 -3.52 -8.24
C PRO A 47 -7.06 -1.98 -8.28
N SER A 48 -8.17 -1.33 -7.90
CA SER A 48 -8.22 0.13 -7.71
C SER A 48 -7.42 0.63 -6.50
N GLU A 49 -7.47 -0.11 -5.39
CA GLU A 49 -6.72 0.20 -4.17
C GLU A 49 -5.22 -0.05 -4.35
N ALA A 50 -4.85 -1.10 -5.08
CA ALA A 50 -3.46 -1.40 -5.42
C ALA A 50 -2.83 -0.28 -6.27
N VAL A 51 -3.58 0.24 -7.25
CA VAL A 51 -3.14 1.39 -8.06
C VAL A 51 -2.92 2.63 -7.18
N VAL A 52 -3.88 2.96 -6.31
CA VAL A 52 -3.76 4.11 -5.41
C VAL A 52 -2.62 3.95 -4.41
N ALA A 53 -2.45 2.76 -3.82
CA ALA A 53 -1.34 2.46 -2.92
C ALA A 53 0.00 2.60 -3.64
N CYS A 54 0.10 2.11 -4.88
CA CYS A 54 1.31 2.24 -5.68
C CYS A 54 1.62 3.69 -6.07
N LEU A 55 0.61 4.51 -6.39
CA LEU A 55 0.82 5.93 -6.67
C LEU A 55 1.22 6.71 -5.42
N ARG A 56 0.70 6.34 -4.24
CA ARG A 56 0.95 7.06 -2.98
C ARG A 56 2.41 7.02 -2.56
N GLU A 57 3.10 5.94 -2.89
CA GLU A 57 4.53 5.80 -2.61
C GLU A 57 5.43 6.63 -3.53
N LEU A 58 4.90 7.14 -4.65
CA LEU A 58 5.72 7.67 -5.72
C LEU A 58 5.65 9.18 -5.87
N ASP A 59 4.59 9.81 -5.34
CA ASP A 59 4.40 11.26 -5.21
C ASP A 59 4.83 12.11 -6.43
N ARG A 60 4.74 11.51 -7.62
CA ARG A 60 5.16 12.12 -8.89
C ARG A 60 4.33 11.58 -10.04
N PRO A 61 4.16 12.35 -11.14
CA PRO A 61 3.50 11.86 -12.33
C PRO A 61 4.24 10.66 -12.91
N ILE A 62 3.50 9.58 -13.19
CA ILE A 62 4.07 8.35 -13.72
C ILE A 62 3.25 7.85 -14.89
N GLY A 63 3.94 7.48 -15.97
CA GLY A 63 3.29 6.83 -17.11
C GLY A 63 2.64 5.49 -16.75
N VAL A 64 1.49 5.21 -17.34
CA VAL A 64 0.70 3.96 -17.16
C VAL A 64 1.58 2.69 -17.27
N GLY A 65 2.53 2.67 -18.21
CA GLY A 65 3.44 1.53 -18.40
C GLY A 65 4.37 1.28 -17.21
N VAL A 66 4.92 2.35 -16.62
CA VAL A 66 5.80 2.28 -15.44
C VAL A 66 5.01 1.88 -14.20
N LEU A 67 3.76 2.34 -14.08
CA LEU A 67 2.86 1.95 -13.01
C LEU A 67 2.60 0.44 -13.01
N ARG A 68 2.37 -0.15 -14.20
CA ARG A 68 2.20 -1.60 -14.35
C ARG A 68 3.43 -2.38 -13.89
N THR A 69 4.61 -2.00 -14.39
CA THR A 69 5.88 -2.67 -14.03
C THR A 69 6.13 -2.59 -12.52
N LYS A 70 5.78 -1.47 -11.88
CA LYS A 70 5.92 -1.33 -10.42
C LYS A 70 4.94 -2.19 -9.64
N LEU A 71 3.70 -2.29 -10.06
CA LEU A 71 2.73 -3.18 -9.43
C LEU A 71 3.17 -4.64 -9.53
N GLU A 72 3.74 -5.04 -10.67
CA GLU A 72 4.24 -6.40 -10.89
C GLU A 72 5.49 -6.68 -10.05
N ALA A 73 6.43 -5.73 -10.00
CA ALA A 73 7.61 -5.80 -9.14
C ALA A 73 7.26 -5.90 -7.65
N LYS A 74 6.11 -5.35 -7.24
CA LYS A 74 5.58 -5.47 -5.88
C LYS A 74 4.80 -6.77 -5.63
N GLY A 75 4.71 -7.65 -6.63
CA GLY A 75 4.02 -8.94 -6.53
C GLY A 75 2.50 -8.84 -6.66
N TYR A 76 1.96 -7.80 -7.28
CA TYR A 76 0.53 -7.75 -7.59
C TYR A 76 0.22 -8.69 -8.77
N PRO A 77 -0.74 -9.62 -8.64
CA PRO A 77 -1.12 -10.54 -9.72
C PRO A 77 -1.81 -9.78 -10.85
N MET A 78 -1.09 -9.58 -11.97
CA MET A 78 -1.56 -8.82 -13.12
C MET A 78 -2.77 -9.45 -13.81
N GLU A 79 -3.00 -10.74 -13.60
CA GLU A 79 -4.18 -11.47 -14.07
C GLU A 79 -5.48 -10.89 -13.51
N ARG A 80 -5.43 -10.23 -12.34
CA ARG A 80 -6.58 -9.53 -11.75
C ARG A 80 -7.02 -8.31 -12.56
N PHE A 81 -6.17 -7.81 -13.46
CA PHE A 81 -6.53 -6.80 -14.45
C PHE A 81 -7.04 -7.39 -15.78
N GLY A 82 -7.25 -8.71 -15.84
CA GLY A 82 -7.80 -9.42 -16.99
C GLY A 82 -6.75 -9.79 -18.05
N ARG A 83 -7.14 -10.68 -18.99
CA ARG A 83 -6.27 -11.32 -20.00
C ARG A 83 -5.41 -10.40 -20.87
N ARG A 84 -5.77 -9.11 -20.99
CA ARG A 84 -5.04 -8.10 -21.78
C ARG A 84 -4.82 -6.80 -21.01
N TYR A 85 -4.99 -6.83 -19.68
CA TYR A 85 -4.95 -5.62 -18.86
C TYR A 85 -6.01 -4.57 -19.28
N SER A 86 -7.06 -4.96 -20.00
CA SER A 86 -8.12 -4.05 -20.42
C SER A 86 -8.84 -3.44 -19.22
N TYR A 87 -8.95 -4.19 -18.13
CA TYR A 87 -9.53 -3.70 -16.88
C TYR A 87 -8.64 -2.67 -16.19
N PHE A 88 -7.33 -2.67 -16.44
CA PHE A 88 -6.39 -1.69 -15.88
C PHE A 88 -6.75 -0.26 -16.34
N TYR A 89 -6.90 -0.07 -17.65
CA TYR A 89 -7.30 1.20 -18.22
C TYR A 89 -8.69 1.63 -17.74
N THR A 90 -9.64 0.70 -17.67
CA THR A 90 -10.98 1.00 -17.13
C THR A 90 -10.92 1.49 -15.68
N ILE A 91 -10.09 0.88 -14.84
CA ILE A 91 -9.89 1.32 -13.46
C ILE A 91 -9.27 2.71 -13.42
N LEU A 92 -8.25 2.99 -14.25
CA LEU A 92 -7.65 4.31 -14.30
C LEU A 92 -8.66 5.38 -14.70
N CYS A 93 -9.46 5.15 -15.75
CA CYS A 93 -10.52 6.09 -16.14
C CYS A 93 -11.51 6.31 -14.99
N ARG A 94 -11.95 5.26 -14.30
CA ARG A 94 -12.87 5.38 -13.15
C ARG A 94 -12.24 6.11 -11.96
N LEU A 95 -10.94 5.95 -11.73
CA LEU A 95 -10.22 6.65 -10.67
C LEU A 95 -10.08 8.15 -10.99
N VAL A 96 -9.93 8.49 -12.28
CA VAL A 96 -9.95 9.87 -12.76
C VAL A 96 -11.34 10.48 -12.63
N GLU A 97 -12.39 9.77 -13.07
CA GLU A 97 -13.79 10.21 -12.90
C GLU A 97 -14.16 10.41 -11.41
N ALA A 98 -13.58 9.61 -10.52
CA ALA A 98 -13.77 9.71 -9.08
C ALA A 98 -12.89 10.79 -8.41
N ASN A 99 -12.15 11.59 -9.18
CA ASN A 99 -11.19 12.61 -8.68
C ASN A 99 -10.18 12.05 -7.66
N ARG A 100 -9.77 10.79 -7.84
CA ARG A 100 -8.73 10.17 -7.01
C ARG A 100 -7.37 10.19 -7.68
N VAL A 101 -7.34 10.32 -9.01
CA VAL A 101 -6.14 10.34 -9.84
C VAL A 101 -6.31 11.43 -10.89
N GLU A 102 -5.29 12.26 -11.10
CA GLU A 102 -5.22 13.21 -12.21
C GLU A 102 -4.44 12.60 -13.38
N ARG A 103 -4.90 12.86 -14.61
CA ARG A 103 -4.11 12.59 -15.81
C ARG A 103 -3.39 13.85 -16.25
N HIS A 104 -2.08 13.73 -16.43
CA HIS A 104 -1.24 14.74 -17.04
C HIS A 104 -0.95 14.40 -18.51
N ASP A 105 -0.36 15.36 -19.22
CA ASP A 105 -0.01 15.21 -20.63
C ASP A 105 0.89 13.99 -20.86
N GLY A 106 0.56 13.15 -21.85
CA GLY A 106 1.38 12.00 -22.23
C GLY A 106 1.13 10.70 -21.47
N ASP A 107 -0.12 10.43 -21.05
CA ASP A 107 -0.51 9.21 -20.30
C ASP A 107 0.12 9.09 -18.90
N GLU A 108 0.48 10.21 -18.30
CA GLU A 108 0.97 10.26 -16.93
C GLU A 108 -0.20 10.35 -15.95
N VAL A 109 -0.08 9.64 -14.82
CA VAL A 109 -1.07 9.64 -13.75
C VAL A 109 -0.42 10.04 -12.43
N LEU A 110 -1.12 10.90 -11.68
CA LEU A 110 -0.72 11.40 -10.36
C LEU A 110 -1.90 11.24 -9.39
N LEU A 111 -1.64 11.06 -8.09
CA LEU A 111 -2.70 11.12 -7.08
C LEU A 111 -3.23 12.55 -6.95
N THR A 112 -4.55 12.70 -6.97
CA THR A 112 -5.20 13.96 -6.64
C THR A 112 -4.94 14.30 -5.17
N GLY A 113 -4.47 15.53 -4.92
CA GLY A 113 -4.16 16.04 -3.58
C GLY A 113 -5.38 16.40 -2.74
#